data_AF-A0A812ZE27-F1
#
_entry.id   AF-A0A812ZE27-F1
#
_cell.length_a   1.000
_cell.length_b   1.000
_cell.length_c   1.000
_cell.angle_alpha   90.00
_cell.angle_beta   90.00
_cell.angle_gamma   90.00
#
_symmetry.space_group_name_H-M   'P 1'
#
loop_
_entity.id
_entity.type
_entity.pdbx_description
1 polymer ?
#
loop_
_entity_poly.entity_id
_entity_poly.type
_entity_poly.pdbx_seq_one_letter_code
_entity_poly.pdbx_strand_id
1 'polypeptide(L)'
;MASYAAEEVLQQYLAKYGARPRTPDQLCAFARHSGQNLTFALARRVLAATGTSASQQAGSSSGSSASASSPASPAAVDAGGWLQQYSRDYGHPPSSAQQLCAFATHRGGSLSFADARLAMGETVPPPIPESSRFPWLQDLFALNQHYRTLATMIFARLDMQQNFDIEQPVAAPTVSARLPLQDIARLMALAKPATVQEGFECSICLSTHSPCAPPKWVQLPCLHVFHRSCYRELVQYSCFNLMLNCRCPLCRLDLWEALNQAHTWNSSRTSRS
;
A
#
# COMPACT_ATOMS: atom_id res chain seq x y z
N MET A 1 -13.18 30.85 -12.79
CA MET A 1 -12.99 31.39 -11.42
C MET A 1 -12.26 30.40 -10.49
N ALA A 2 -12.68 29.13 -10.37
CA ALA A 2 -12.03 28.18 -9.45
C ALA A 2 -10.54 27.85 -9.73
N SER A 3 -10.09 27.97 -10.99
CA SER A 3 -8.66 27.76 -11.34
C SER A 3 -7.75 28.85 -10.78
N TYR A 4 -8.23 30.09 -10.74
CA TYR A 4 -7.46 31.26 -10.30
C TYR A 4 -7.19 31.21 -8.79
N ALA A 5 -8.20 30.81 -8.01
CA ALA A 5 -8.06 30.61 -6.57
C ALA A 5 -7.01 29.53 -6.21
N ALA A 6 -6.87 28.49 -7.04
CA ALA A 6 -5.92 27.42 -6.79
C ALA A 6 -4.46 27.83 -7.11
N GLU A 7 -4.26 28.66 -8.13
CA GLU A 7 -2.95 29.25 -8.45
C GLU A 7 -2.51 30.26 -7.39
N GLU A 8 -3.45 31.06 -6.86
CA GLU A 8 -3.19 32.00 -5.76
C GLU A 8 -2.73 31.26 -4.49
N VAL A 9 -3.39 30.16 -4.12
CA VAL A 9 -2.98 29.30 -2.98
C VAL A 9 -1.56 28.77 -3.18
N LEU A 10 -1.21 28.35 -4.41
CA LEU A 10 0.14 27.87 -4.71
C LEU A 10 1.19 28.99 -4.59
N GLN A 11 0.89 30.18 -5.07
CA GLN A 11 1.79 31.34 -4.92
C GLN A 11 1.99 31.71 -3.46
N GLN A 12 0.93 31.74 -2.65
CA GLN A 12 1.03 31.98 -1.20
C GLN A 12 1.84 30.90 -0.49
N TYR A 13 1.69 29.63 -0.89
CA TYR A 13 2.50 28.53 -0.35
C TYR A 13 3.98 28.72 -0.68
N LEU A 14 4.30 29.03 -1.94
CA LEU A 14 5.67 29.26 -2.39
C LEU A 14 6.31 30.46 -1.69
N ALA A 15 5.56 31.55 -1.50
CA ALA A 15 6.03 32.72 -0.77
C ALA A 15 6.34 32.42 0.70
N LYS A 16 5.54 31.56 1.35
CA LYS A 16 5.72 31.22 2.77
C LYS A 16 6.85 30.23 3.02
N TYR A 17 6.99 29.20 2.18
CA TYR A 17 7.89 28.07 2.43
C TYR A 17 9.13 28.07 1.54
N GLY A 18 9.19 28.90 0.49
CA GLY A 18 10.30 28.94 -0.46
C GLY A 18 10.51 27.66 -1.29
N ALA A 19 9.62 26.67 -1.15
CA ALA A 19 9.72 25.37 -1.78
C ALA A 19 8.35 24.92 -2.30
N ARG A 20 8.37 24.14 -3.39
CA ARG A 20 7.15 23.62 -4.02
C ARG A 20 6.55 22.50 -3.17
N PRO A 21 5.21 22.44 -3.02
CA PRO A 21 4.57 21.32 -2.34
C PRO A 21 4.85 20.02 -3.11
N ARG A 22 5.27 18.98 -2.38
CA ARG A 22 5.59 17.66 -2.93
C ARG A 22 4.34 16.86 -3.27
N THR A 23 3.22 17.16 -2.60
CA THR A 23 1.96 16.45 -2.80
C THR A 23 0.78 17.42 -2.83
N PRO A 24 -0.32 17.07 -3.54
CA PRO A 24 -1.55 17.86 -3.52
C PRO A 24 -2.14 18.05 -2.12
N ASP A 25 -1.94 17.07 -1.22
CA ASP A 25 -2.41 17.14 0.17
C ASP A 25 -1.76 18.28 0.95
N GLN A 26 -0.48 18.58 0.72
CA GLN A 26 0.20 19.71 1.36
C GLN A 26 -0.46 21.04 0.99
N LEU A 27 -0.85 21.19 -0.28
CA LEU A 27 -1.53 22.38 -0.78
C LEU A 27 -2.96 22.49 -0.21
N CYS A 28 -3.68 21.38 -0.14
CA CYS A 28 -5.01 21.33 0.48
C CYS A 28 -4.98 21.64 1.98
N ALA A 29 -3.98 21.13 2.72
CA ALA A 29 -3.82 21.42 4.14
C ALA A 29 -3.50 22.90 4.36
N PHE A 30 -2.59 23.46 3.56
CA PHE A 30 -2.27 24.88 3.61
C PHE A 30 -3.50 25.77 3.35
N ALA A 31 -4.29 25.47 2.30
CA ALA A 31 -5.52 26.20 2.01
C ALA A 31 -6.47 26.23 3.23
N ARG A 32 -6.68 25.08 3.88
CA ARG A 32 -7.54 25.00 5.08
C ARG A 32 -7.02 25.88 6.22
N HIS A 33 -5.71 25.90 6.45
CA HIS A 33 -5.11 26.75 7.48
C HIS A 33 -5.23 28.25 7.16
N SER A 34 -5.29 28.61 5.87
CA SER A 34 -5.47 29.98 5.41
C SER A 34 -6.96 30.38 5.24
N GLY A 35 -7.90 29.52 5.66
CA GLY A 35 -9.34 29.78 5.51
C GLY A 35 -9.89 29.63 4.09
N GLN A 36 -9.11 29.07 3.16
CA GLN A 36 -9.49 28.83 1.79
C GLN A 36 -9.93 27.37 1.58
N ASN A 37 -10.90 27.13 0.71
CA ASN A 37 -11.34 25.78 0.37
C ASN A 37 -10.76 25.36 -1.00
N LEU A 38 -9.77 24.47 -0.96
CA LEU A 38 -9.13 23.92 -2.15
C LEU A 38 -9.41 22.42 -2.25
N THR A 39 -10.08 22.02 -3.32
CA THR A 39 -10.33 20.59 -3.60
C THR A 39 -9.07 19.89 -4.08
N PHE A 40 -8.96 18.61 -3.76
CA PHE A 40 -7.82 17.78 -4.17
C PHE A 40 -7.63 17.75 -5.70
N ALA A 41 -8.73 17.73 -6.47
CA ALA A 41 -8.69 17.73 -7.92
C ALA A 41 -8.06 19.01 -8.49
N LEU A 42 -8.34 20.18 -7.88
CA LEU A 42 -7.74 21.45 -8.26
C LEU A 42 -6.26 21.51 -7.85
N ALA A 43 -5.93 21.10 -6.63
CA ALA A 43 -4.55 21.03 -6.16
C ALA A 43 -3.66 20.17 -7.08
N ARG A 44 -4.17 19.00 -7.50
CA ARG A 44 -3.47 18.11 -8.44
C ARG A 44 -3.29 18.74 -9.82
N ARG A 45 -4.31 19.45 -10.34
CA ARG A 45 -4.23 20.13 -11.65
C ARG A 45 -3.18 21.23 -11.65
N VAL A 46 -3.15 22.08 -10.63
CA VAL A 46 -2.20 23.20 -10.54
C VAL A 46 -0.76 22.70 -10.34
N LEU A 47 -0.57 21.64 -9.55
CA LEU A 47 0.73 20.99 -9.41
C LEU A 47 1.21 20.30 -10.70
N ALA A 48 0.31 19.78 -11.53
CA ALA A 48 0.68 19.19 -12.82
C ALA A 48 1.02 20.26 -13.87
N ALA A 49 0.22 21.32 -13.97
CA ALA A 49 0.39 22.40 -14.96
C ALA A 49 1.73 23.14 -14.80
N THR A 50 2.22 23.29 -13.57
CA THR A 50 3.51 23.92 -13.27
C THR A 50 4.71 23.00 -13.50
N GLY A 51 4.50 21.74 -13.88
CA GLY A 51 5.57 20.79 -14.23
C GLY A 51 5.91 20.71 -15.72
N THR A 52 4.99 21.13 -16.60
CA THR A 52 5.10 20.93 -18.05
C THR A 52 5.71 22.10 -18.83
N SER A 53 5.95 23.25 -18.20
CA SER A 53 6.50 24.43 -18.90
C SER A 53 8.01 24.39 -19.17
N ALA A 54 8.72 23.30 -18.83
CA ALA A 54 10.17 23.20 -18.96
C ALA A 54 10.68 22.37 -20.16
N SER A 55 9.81 21.87 -21.06
CA SER A 55 10.24 20.91 -22.11
C SER A 55 9.61 21.08 -23.49
N GLN A 56 9.23 22.30 -23.91
CA GLN A 56 8.80 22.57 -25.29
C GLN A 56 9.50 23.80 -25.86
N GLN A 57 10.80 23.65 -26.11
CA GLN A 57 11.54 24.43 -27.10
C GLN A 57 12.65 23.55 -27.69
N ALA A 58 12.28 22.65 -28.59
CA ALA A 58 13.20 22.04 -29.54
C ALA A 58 12.43 21.40 -30.71
N GLY A 59 12.53 22.03 -31.88
CA GLY A 59 12.67 21.32 -33.15
C GLY A 59 11.40 20.81 -33.84
N SER A 60 10.68 21.71 -34.49
CA SER A 60 9.92 21.38 -35.69
C SER A 60 10.89 21.27 -36.88
N SER A 61 11.00 20.10 -37.50
CA SER A 61 11.44 20.00 -38.90
C SER A 61 10.88 18.74 -39.55
N SER A 62 10.09 18.99 -40.58
CA SER A 62 9.42 18.05 -41.49
C SER A 62 10.41 17.32 -42.40
N GLY A 63 10.08 16.10 -42.84
CA GLY A 63 10.76 15.50 -44.00
C GLY A 63 10.65 13.98 -44.16
N SER A 64 9.60 13.56 -44.87
CA SER A 64 9.58 12.52 -45.93
C SER A 64 10.06 11.08 -45.70
N SER A 65 9.13 10.19 -46.04
CA SER A 65 9.19 8.78 -46.42
C SER A 65 10.46 8.30 -47.14
N ALA A 66 11.00 7.16 -46.70
CA ALA A 66 11.64 6.18 -47.56
C ALA A 66 11.62 4.79 -46.91
N SER A 67 11.03 3.82 -47.61
CA SER A 67 11.13 2.39 -47.36
C SER A 67 12.57 1.92 -47.57
N ALA A 68 13.16 1.21 -46.59
CA ALA A 68 14.17 0.18 -46.83
C ALA A 68 14.49 -0.60 -45.54
N SER A 69 14.26 -1.92 -45.63
CA SER A 69 15.10 -2.98 -45.08
C SER A 69 15.42 -2.97 -43.57
N SER A 70 14.71 -3.85 -42.85
CA SER A 70 15.09 -4.33 -41.53
C SER A 70 16.57 -4.75 -41.48
N PRO A 71 17.41 -4.16 -40.60
CA PRO A 71 18.72 -4.72 -40.32
C PRO A 71 18.54 -5.99 -39.47
N ALA A 72 19.18 -7.06 -39.90
CA ALA A 72 19.25 -8.34 -39.21
C ALA A 72 19.62 -8.14 -37.73
N SER A 73 18.85 -8.77 -36.83
CA SER A 73 19.18 -8.84 -35.42
C SER A 73 20.63 -9.30 -35.25
N PRO A 74 21.49 -8.57 -34.51
CA PRO A 74 22.81 -9.06 -34.19
C PRO A 74 22.64 -10.38 -33.42
N ALA A 75 23.34 -11.42 -33.86
CA ALA A 75 23.35 -12.73 -33.23
C ALA A 75 23.44 -12.57 -31.71
N ALA A 76 22.51 -13.20 -30.98
CA ALA A 76 22.46 -13.13 -29.53
C ALA A 76 23.81 -13.63 -28.98
N VAL A 77 24.67 -12.68 -28.59
CA VAL A 77 25.93 -12.98 -27.94
C VAL A 77 25.58 -13.68 -26.63
N ASP A 78 26.08 -14.90 -26.47
CA ASP A 78 25.87 -15.69 -25.27
C ASP A 78 26.49 -14.99 -24.05
N ALA A 79 26.06 -15.38 -22.85
CA ALA A 79 26.53 -14.77 -21.61
C ALA A 79 28.06 -14.88 -21.44
N GLY A 80 28.66 -15.95 -21.96
CA GLY A 80 30.11 -16.14 -22.00
C GLY A 80 30.83 -15.13 -22.91
N GLY A 81 30.26 -14.83 -24.07
CA GLY A 81 30.77 -13.84 -25.01
C GLY A 81 30.78 -12.43 -24.44
N TRP A 82 29.73 -12.05 -23.69
CA TRP A 82 29.71 -10.77 -22.97
C TRP A 82 30.81 -10.68 -21.92
N LEU A 83 31.07 -11.75 -21.18
CA LEU A 83 32.10 -11.78 -20.13
C LEU A 83 33.53 -11.70 -20.71
N GLN A 84 33.78 -12.39 -21.82
CA GLN A 84 35.05 -12.27 -22.54
C GLN A 84 35.25 -10.87 -23.13
N GLN A 85 34.21 -10.29 -23.72
CA GLN A 85 34.28 -8.94 -24.28
C GLN A 85 34.51 -7.88 -23.19
N TYR A 86 33.84 -8.02 -22.04
CA TYR A 86 34.08 -7.16 -20.89
C TYR A 86 35.54 -7.22 -20.43
N SER A 87 36.06 -8.43 -20.25
CA SER A 87 37.44 -8.64 -19.78
C SER A 87 38.48 -8.13 -20.76
N ARG A 88 38.19 -8.22 -22.07
CA ARG A 88 39.05 -7.67 -23.14
C ARG A 88 39.09 -6.15 -23.11
N ASP A 89 37.96 -5.50 -22.90
CA ASP A 89 37.85 -4.04 -23.00
C ASP A 89 38.37 -3.33 -21.75
N TYR A 90 38.20 -3.92 -20.56
CA TYR A 90 38.62 -3.31 -19.28
C TYR A 90 39.85 -3.96 -18.64
N GLY A 91 40.34 -5.09 -19.17
CA GLY A 91 41.53 -5.78 -18.66
C GLY A 91 41.31 -6.54 -17.33
N HIS A 92 40.08 -6.61 -16.84
CA HIS A 92 39.71 -7.35 -15.63
C HIS A 92 38.29 -7.91 -15.75
N PRO A 93 37.93 -8.99 -15.01
CA PRO A 93 36.56 -9.51 -14.99
C PRO A 93 35.59 -8.51 -14.32
N PRO A 94 34.28 -8.58 -14.63
CA PRO A 94 33.27 -7.78 -13.94
C PRO A 94 33.19 -8.18 -12.45
N SER A 95 32.93 -7.21 -11.59
CA SER A 95 32.84 -7.42 -10.13
C SER A 95 31.49 -7.95 -9.66
N SER A 96 30.46 -7.89 -10.51
CA SER A 96 29.13 -8.41 -10.24
C SER A 96 28.35 -8.70 -11.53
N ALA A 97 27.37 -9.61 -11.46
CA ALA A 97 26.49 -9.90 -12.61
C ALA A 97 25.72 -8.67 -13.10
N GLN A 98 25.40 -7.73 -12.19
CA GLN A 98 24.75 -6.47 -12.54
C GLN A 98 25.64 -5.58 -13.42
N GLN A 99 26.95 -5.57 -13.16
CA GLN A 99 27.91 -4.83 -13.98
C GLN A 99 28.00 -5.41 -15.40
N LEU A 100 27.93 -6.73 -15.53
CA LEU A 100 27.91 -7.41 -16.83
C LEU A 100 26.61 -7.14 -17.60
N CYS A 101 25.45 -7.16 -16.93
CA CYS A 101 24.17 -6.78 -17.53
C CYS A 101 24.18 -5.34 -18.05
N ALA A 102 24.67 -4.39 -17.23
CA ALA A 102 24.77 -3.00 -17.62
C ALA A 102 25.67 -2.82 -18.85
N PHE A 103 26.82 -3.51 -18.89
CA PHE A 103 27.72 -3.49 -20.03
C PHE A 103 27.06 -3.99 -21.32
N ALA A 104 26.31 -5.10 -21.26
CA ALA A 104 25.57 -5.61 -22.41
C ALA A 104 24.54 -4.59 -22.91
N THR A 105 23.78 -3.98 -21.99
CA THR A 105 22.78 -2.94 -22.33
C THR A 105 23.41 -1.72 -22.99
N HIS A 106 24.56 -1.25 -22.50
CA HIS A 106 25.26 -0.09 -23.09
C HIS A 106 25.77 -0.33 -24.52
N ARG A 107 25.90 -1.59 -24.94
CA ARG A 107 26.33 -1.98 -26.29
C ARG A 107 25.18 -2.46 -27.18
N GLY A 108 23.93 -2.23 -26.77
CA GLY A 108 22.75 -2.63 -27.53
C GLY A 108 22.45 -4.14 -27.46
N GLY A 109 23.09 -4.86 -26.54
CA GLY A 109 22.80 -6.26 -26.23
C GLY A 109 21.75 -6.39 -25.13
N SER A 110 21.16 -7.59 -25.03
CA SER A 110 20.31 -7.98 -23.91
C SER A 110 20.92 -9.22 -23.25
N LEU A 111 21.14 -9.14 -21.95
CA LEU A 111 21.66 -10.24 -21.14
C LEU A 111 20.82 -10.33 -19.87
N SER A 112 20.13 -11.46 -19.67
CA SER A 112 19.33 -11.66 -18.46
C SER A 112 20.24 -11.74 -17.23
N PHE A 113 19.74 -11.29 -16.09
CA PHE A 113 20.50 -11.35 -14.84
C PHE A 113 20.82 -12.79 -14.43
N ALA A 114 19.94 -13.74 -14.72
CA ALA A 114 20.17 -15.16 -14.44
C ALA A 114 21.34 -15.71 -15.28
N ASP A 115 21.39 -15.38 -16.58
CA ASP A 115 22.46 -15.81 -17.47
C ASP A 115 23.79 -15.13 -17.12
N ALA A 116 23.78 -13.84 -16.77
CA ALA A 116 24.95 -13.12 -16.29
C ALA A 116 25.53 -13.75 -15.01
N ARG A 117 24.66 -14.15 -14.07
CA ARG A 117 25.06 -14.83 -12.84
C ARG A 117 25.64 -16.23 -13.09
N LEU A 118 25.01 -17.00 -13.98
CA LEU A 118 25.52 -18.32 -14.39
C LEU A 118 26.90 -18.19 -15.06
N ALA A 119 27.06 -17.22 -15.96
CA ALA A 119 28.34 -16.97 -16.64
C ALA A 119 29.45 -16.52 -15.68
N MET A 120 29.11 -15.81 -14.60
CA MET A 120 30.08 -15.39 -13.57
C MET A 120 30.41 -16.48 -12.56
N GLY A 121 29.77 -17.65 -12.62
CA GLY A 121 29.95 -18.71 -11.63
C GLY A 121 29.48 -18.31 -10.23
N GLU A 122 28.60 -17.31 -10.12
CA GLU A 122 28.00 -16.93 -8.83
C GLU A 122 27.03 -18.04 -8.39
N THR A 123 27.53 -18.93 -7.51
CA THR A 123 26.71 -19.98 -6.89
C THR A 123 25.44 -19.37 -6.29
N VAL A 124 24.29 -19.93 -6.65
CA VAL A 124 22.98 -19.56 -6.09
C VAL A 124 23.09 -19.61 -4.55
N PRO A 125 23.05 -18.48 -3.83
CA PRO A 125 22.99 -18.55 -2.38
C PRO A 125 21.70 -19.32 -2.01
N PRO A 126 21.75 -20.18 -0.99
CA PRO A 126 20.56 -20.94 -0.56
C PRO A 126 19.40 -19.97 -0.35
N PRO A 127 18.14 -20.40 -0.62
CA PRO A 127 16.98 -19.52 -0.46
C PRO A 127 16.98 -19.01 0.98
N ILE A 128 17.34 -17.74 1.13
CA ILE A 128 17.28 -17.04 2.41
C ILE A 128 15.79 -17.05 2.78
N PRO A 129 15.38 -17.61 3.94
CA PRO A 129 13.98 -17.63 4.33
C PRO A 129 13.45 -16.20 4.29
N GLU A 130 12.25 -16.01 3.72
CA GLU A 130 11.65 -14.68 3.45
C GLU A 130 11.61 -13.78 4.69
N SER A 131 11.61 -14.38 5.88
CA SER A 131 11.74 -13.69 7.17
C SER A 131 13.04 -12.89 7.34
N SER A 132 14.11 -13.23 6.62
CA SER A 132 15.44 -12.60 6.80
C SER A 132 15.78 -11.61 5.68
N ARG A 133 14.90 -11.45 4.69
CA ARG A 133 15.14 -10.59 3.50
C ARG A 133 15.05 -9.11 3.83
N PHE A 134 14.39 -8.73 4.93
CA PHE A 134 14.21 -7.34 5.34
C PHE A 134 14.14 -7.23 6.89
N PRO A 135 15.28 -7.16 7.60
CA PRO A 135 15.33 -7.05 9.06
C PRO A 135 14.55 -5.83 9.59
N TRP A 136 14.63 -4.70 8.89
CA TRP A 136 13.91 -3.47 9.24
C TRP A 136 12.38 -3.60 9.11
N LEU A 137 11.89 -4.56 8.33
CA LEU A 137 10.45 -4.83 8.15
C LEU A 137 9.92 -5.63 9.34
N GLN A 138 10.71 -6.55 9.88
CA GLN A 138 10.45 -7.16 11.19
C GLN A 138 10.47 -6.10 12.29
N ASP A 139 11.41 -5.16 12.27
CA ASP A 139 11.43 -4.05 13.22
C ASP A 139 10.20 -3.16 13.08
N LEU A 140 9.69 -2.89 11.88
CA LEU A 140 8.47 -2.11 11.64
C LEU A 140 7.19 -2.83 12.08
N PHE A 141 7.13 -4.15 11.92
CA PHE A 141 6.04 -4.97 12.44
C PHE A 141 6.12 -5.11 13.96
N ALA A 142 7.32 -5.27 14.52
CA ALA A 142 7.58 -5.26 15.95
C ALA A 142 7.27 -3.89 16.56
N LEU A 143 7.56 -2.79 15.85
CA LEU A 143 7.18 -1.43 16.22
C LEU A 143 5.65 -1.31 16.24
N ASN A 144 4.97 -1.78 15.18
CA ASN A 144 3.50 -1.79 15.14
C ASN A 144 2.90 -2.65 16.25
N GLN A 145 3.50 -3.80 16.55
CA GLN A 145 3.07 -4.66 17.65
C GLN A 145 3.34 -4.02 19.02
N HIS A 146 4.49 -3.37 19.20
CA HIS A 146 4.86 -2.66 20.41
C HIS A 146 3.99 -1.43 20.66
N TYR A 147 3.70 -0.63 19.63
CA TYR A 147 2.73 0.47 19.71
C TYR A 147 1.32 -0.04 19.99
N ARG A 148 0.93 -1.22 19.45
CA ARG A 148 -0.33 -1.89 19.82
C ARG A 148 -0.35 -2.29 21.29
N THR A 149 0.71 -2.91 21.81
CA THR A 149 0.80 -3.28 23.24
C THR A 149 0.78 -2.04 24.13
N LEU A 150 1.53 -0.99 23.81
CA LEU A 150 1.55 0.27 24.56
C LEU A 150 0.19 0.97 24.55
N ALA A 151 -0.49 1.05 23.41
CA ALA A 151 -1.85 1.60 23.34
C ALA A 151 -2.80 0.81 24.26
N THR A 152 -2.74 -0.51 24.22
CA THR A 152 -3.57 -1.38 25.07
C THR A 152 -3.29 -1.16 26.57
N MET A 153 -2.02 -1.00 26.96
CA MET A 153 -1.64 -0.72 28.35
C MET A 153 -2.04 0.69 28.80
N ILE A 154 -1.91 1.71 27.93
CA ILE A 154 -2.33 3.08 28.24
C ILE A 154 -3.84 3.13 28.46
N PHE A 155 -4.64 2.48 27.61
CA PHE A 155 -6.08 2.41 27.79
C PHE A 155 -6.49 1.61 29.03
N ALA A 156 -5.84 0.48 29.33
CA ALA A 156 -6.08 -0.27 30.57
C ALA A 156 -5.72 0.53 31.83
N ARG A 157 -4.69 1.39 31.76
CA ARG A 157 -4.29 2.26 32.87
C ARG A 157 -5.25 3.43 33.07
N LEU A 158 -5.79 4.00 31.99
CA LEU A 158 -6.82 5.04 32.05
C LEU A 158 -8.15 4.49 32.62
N ASP A 159 -8.50 3.24 32.31
CA ASP A 159 -9.67 2.53 32.86
C ASP A 159 -9.54 2.30 34.38
N MET A 160 -8.31 2.00 34.86
CA MET A 160 -8.03 1.87 36.30
C MET A 160 -8.03 3.21 37.05
N GLN A 161 -7.66 4.32 36.40
CA GLN A 161 -7.65 5.66 37.04
C GLN A 161 -9.04 6.29 37.16
N GLN A 162 -10.04 5.87 36.37
CA GLN A 162 -11.42 6.35 36.50
C GLN A 162 -12.20 5.69 37.66
N ASN A 163 -11.60 4.73 38.35
CA ASN A 163 -12.29 3.93 39.39
C ASN A 163 -11.94 4.34 40.84
N PHE A 164 -11.12 5.38 41.02
CA PHE A 164 -10.74 5.92 42.34
C PHE A 164 -10.89 7.44 42.35
N ASP A 165 -12.14 7.90 42.41
CA ASP A 165 -12.59 8.96 43.32
C ASP A 165 -14.05 9.30 42.99
N ILE A 166 -14.82 9.59 44.04
CA ILE A 166 -16.21 10.13 44.08
C ILE A 166 -17.28 9.10 44.49
N GLU A 167 -17.48 9.03 45.81
CA GLU A 167 -18.80 8.78 46.39
C GLU A 167 -19.72 9.99 46.10
N GLN A 168 -20.73 9.84 45.23
CA GLN A 168 -22.10 10.35 45.42
C GLN A 168 -23.06 9.97 44.28
N PRO A 169 -24.36 9.76 44.56
CA PRO A 169 -25.31 9.17 43.63
C PRO A 169 -26.01 10.25 42.80
N VAL A 170 -25.64 10.36 41.53
CA VAL A 170 -26.52 10.94 40.52
C VAL A 170 -26.45 10.04 39.30
N ALA A 171 -27.61 9.58 38.85
CA ALA A 171 -27.76 8.66 37.75
C ALA A 171 -27.19 9.23 36.45
N ALA A 172 -25.91 9.00 36.21
CA ALA A 172 -25.25 9.20 34.92
C ALA A 172 -25.22 7.85 34.19
N PRO A 173 -25.54 7.81 32.88
CA PRO A 173 -25.51 6.58 32.12
C PRO A 173 -24.06 6.10 32.05
N THR A 174 -23.81 4.94 32.66
CA THR A 174 -22.58 4.18 32.55
C THR A 174 -22.44 3.74 31.08
N VAL A 175 -21.81 4.57 30.25
CA VAL A 175 -21.35 4.16 28.93
C VAL A 175 -20.10 3.32 29.14
N SER A 176 -20.31 2.10 29.61
CA SER A 176 -19.29 1.05 29.57
C SER A 176 -19.06 0.74 28.10
N ALA A 177 -18.07 1.40 27.51
CA ALA A 177 -17.76 1.35 26.08
C ALA A 177 -17.08 0.03 25.67
N ARG A 178 -17.57 -1.10 26.19
CA ARG A 178 -17.35 -2.41 25.57
C ARG A 178 -18.42 -2.54 24.50
N LEU A 179 -18.03 -2.44 23.23
CA LEU A 179 -18.90 -2.97 22.18
C LEU A 179 -19.28 -4.40 22.58
N PRO A 180 -20.57 -4.74 22.63
CA PRO A 180 -21.00 -6.05 23.09
C PRO A 180 -20.33 -7.11 22.22
N LEU A 181 -19.83 -8.19 22.82
CA LEU A 181 -19.24 -9.34 22.10
C LEU A 181 -20.13 -9.82 20.94
N GLN A 182 -21.42 -9.53 21.04
CA GLN A 182 -22.43 -9.72 20.00
C GLN A 182 -22.11 -9.00 18.69
N ASP A 183 -21.59 -7.78 18.69
CA ASP A 183 -21.29 -7.05 17.47
C ASP A 183 -20.05 -7.61 16.75
N ILE A 184 -19.04 -8.04 17.51
CA ILE A 184 -17.89 -8.79 16.95
C ILE A 184 -18.40 -10.06 16.26
N ALA A 185 -19.31 -10.80 16.91
CA ALA A 185 -19.90 -11.99 16.31
C ALA A 185 -20.69 -11.67 15.03
N ARG A 186 -21.45 -10.57 15.01
CA ARG A 186 -22.21 -10.13 13.83
C ARG A 186 -21.29 -9.71 12.67
N LEU A 187 -20.23 -8.95 12.93
CA LEU A 187 -19.22 -8.62 11.93
C LEU A 187 -18.49 -9.86 11.41
N MET A 188 -18.18 -10.82 12.29
CA MET A 188 -17.59 -12.09 11.88
C MET A 188 -18.53 -12.91 10.98
N ALA A 189 -19.85 -12.79 11.19
CA ALA A 189 -20.86 -13.47 10.38
C ALA A 189 -21.08 -12.85 8.99
N LEU A 190 -20.65 -11.60 8.75
CA LEU A 190 -20.67 -11.01 7.41
C LEU A 190 -19.77 -11.72 6.41
N ALA A 191 -18.66 -12.29 6.90
CA ALA A 191 -17.67 -12.89 6.05
C ALA A 191 -18.04 -14.35 5.75
N LYS A 192 -18.14 -14.69 4.47
CA LYS A 192 -18.47 -16.04 4.02
C LYS A 192 -17.20 -16.89 3.94
N PRO A 193 -17.23 -18.19 4.27
CA PRO A 193 -16.11 -19.08 3.99
C PRO A 193 -15.71 -19.01 2.51
N ALA A 194 -14.42 -18.98 2.23
CA ALA A 194 -13.91 -18.90 0.87
C ALA A 194 -12.83 -19.96 0.63
N THR A 195 -12.74 -20.41 -0.61
CA THR A 195 -11.59 -21.16 -1.13
C THR A 195 -10.78 -20.23 -2.01
N VAL A 196 -9.45 -20.29 -1.90
CA VAL A 196 -8.53 -19.50 -2.73
C VAL A 196 -7.64 -20.45 -3.53
N GLN A 197 -7.16 -19.98 -4.67
CA GLN A 197 -6.18 -20.72 -5.46
C GLN A 197 -4.84 -20.82 -4.70
N GLU A 198 -4.06 -21.85 -5.02
CA GLU A 198 -2.71 -22.01 -4.47
C GLU A 198 -1.84 -20.80 -4.84
N GLY A 199 -1.06 -20.30 -3.88
CA GLY A 199 -0.26 -19.08 -4.04
C GLY A 199 -0.99 -17.77 -3.75
N PHE A 200 -2.28 -17.78 -3.39
CA PHE A 200 -2.97 -16.56 -2.98
C PHE A 200 -2.54 -16.10 -1.58
N GLU A 201 -2.16 -14.82 -1.46
CA GLU A 201 -1.66 -14.23 -0.23
C GLU A 201 -2.71 -13.35 0.48
N CYS A 202 -2.75 -13.44 1.81
CA CYS A 202 -3.63 -12.60 2.59
C CYS A 202 -3.05 -11.18 2.69
N SER A 203 -3.78 -10.16 2.27
CA SER A 203 -3.32 -8.76 2.30
C SER A 203 -3.20 -8.13 3.69
N ILE A 204 -3.54 -8.85 4.77
CA ILE A 204 -3.32 -8.39 6.16
C ILE A 204 -1.96 -8.87 6.68
N CYS A 205 -1.63 -10.15 6.49
CA CYS A 205 -0.40 -10.75 7.03
C CYS A 205 0.66 -11.07 5.96
N LEU A 206 0.33 -10.84 4.68
CA LEU A 206 1.17 -11.14 3.50
C LEU A 206 1.70 -12.58 3.49
N SER A 207 0.83 -13.53 3.83
CA SER A 207 1.17 -14.96 3.86
C SER A 207 0.09 -15.78 3.18
N THR A 208 0.48 -16.91 2.61
CA THR A 208 -0.39 -17.96 2.05
C THR A 208 -0.88 -18.94 3.13
N HIS A 209 -0.24 -18.96 4.30
CA HIS A 209 -0.52 -19.91 5.37
C HIS A 209 -1.39 -19.30 6.47
N SER A 210 -2.48 -20.00 6.80
CA SER A 210 -3.31 -19.70 7.96
C SER A 210 -2.99 -20.69 9.10
N PRO A 211 -2.67 -20.21 10.31
CA PRO A 211 -2.40 -21.08 11.45
C PRO A 211 -3.67 -21.74 12.03
N CYS A 212 -4.86 -21.42 11.53
CA CYS A 212 -6.12 -21.88 12.11
C CYS A 212 -6.75 -23.09 11.40
N ALA A 213 -7.59 -23.81 12.17
CA ALA A 213 -8.49 -24.83 11.67
C ALA A 213 -9.46 -24.26 10.59
N PRO A 214 -9.92 -25.09 9.63
CA PRO A 214 -10.80 -24.64 8.56
C PRO A 214 -12.16 -24.07 9.07
N PRO A 215 -12.78 -23.10 8.35
CA PRO A 215 -12.31 -22.52 7.09
C PRO A 215 -11.16 -21.53 7.29
N LYS A 216 -10.09 -21.71 6.51
CA LYS A 216 -8.85 -20.92 6.60
C LYS A 216 -9.03 -19.49 6.09
N TRP A 217 -9.92 -19.31 5.11
CA TRP A 217 -10.15 -18.05 4.41
C TRP A 217 -11.62 -17.64 4.48
N VAL A 218 -11.83 -16.33 4.48
CA VAL A 218 -13.15 -15.71 4.46
C VAL A 218 -13.19 -14.60 3.42
N GLN A 219 -14.31 -14.48 2.72
CA GLN A 219 -14.60 -13.44 1.75
C GLN A 219 -15.59 -12.44 2.35
N LEU A 220 -15.25 -11.17 2.26
CA LEU A 220 -16.12 -10.06 2.69
C LEU A 220 -17.21 -9.77 1.64
N PRO A 221 -18.26 -8.99 1.98
CA PRO A 221 -19.28 -8.58 1.01
C PRO A 221 -18.73 -7.82 -0.21
N CYS A 222 -17.58 -7.15 -0.07
CA CYS A 222 -16.85 -6.51 -1.15
C CYS A 222 -15.99 -7.46 -2.01
N LEU A 223 -16.15 -8.78 -1.84
CA LEU A 223 -15.44 -9.85 -2.56
C LEU A 223 -13.95 -10.03 -2.23
N HIS A 224 -13.36 -9.18 -1.40
CA HIS A 224 -11.99 -9.35 -0.92
C HIS A 224 -11.86 -10.50 0.08
N VAL A 225 -10.74 -11.23 0.00
CA VAL A 225 -10.51 -12.48 0.74
C VAL A 225 -9.33 -12.32 1.71
N PHE A 226 -9.50 -12.84 2.92
CA PHE A 226 -8.51 -12.77 3.99
C PHE A 226 -8.49 -14.08 4.79
N HIS A 227 -7.42 -14.33 5.54
CA HIS A 227 -7.44 -15.38 6.55
C HIS A 227 -8.51 -15.08 7.60
N ARG A 228 -9.19 -16.13 8.07
CA ARG A 228 -10.23 -16.01 9.11
C ARG A 228 -9.68 -15.44 10.42
N SER A 229 -8.45 -15.80 10.79
CA SER A 229 -7.74 -15.25 11.96
C SER A 229 -7.42 -13.78 11.78
N CYS A 230 -6.82 -13.40 10.66
CA CYS A 230 -6.47 -12.01 10.37
C CYS A 230 -7.71 -11.09 10.32
N TYR A 231 -8.82 -11.58 9.76
CA TYR A 231 -10.08 -10.84 9.78
C TYR A 231 -10.64 -10.69 11.20
N ARG A 232 -10.57 -11.75 12.03
CA ARG A 232 -10.98 -11.68 13.44
C ARG A 232 -10.19 -10.62 14.21
N GLU A 233 -8.88 -10.60 14.05
CA GLU A 233 -8.04 -9.59 14.68
C GLU A 233 -8.42 -8.19 14.21
N LEU A 234 -8.58 -7.97 12.89
CA LEU A 234 -9.03 -6.70 12.32
C LEU A 234 -10.32 -6.20 12.98
N VAL A 235 -11.32 -7.08 13.10
CA VAL A 235 -12.61 -6.77 13.73
C VAL A 235 -12.42 -6.43 15.22
N GLN A 236 -11.68 -7.25 15.96
CA GLN A 236 -11.41 -7.01 17.38
C GLN A 236 -10.72 -5.66 17.61
N TYR A 237 -9.64 -5.38 16.87
CA TYR A 237 -8.93 -4.10 16.98
C TYR A 237 -9.82 -2.89 16.64
N SER A 238 -10.64 -3.00 15.61
CA SER A 238 -11.55 -1.92 15.21
C SER A 238 -12.61 -1.65 16.28
N CYS A 239 -13.12 -2.71 16.92
CA CYS A 239 -14.09 -2.59 18.00
C CYS A 239 -13.50 -2.00 19.29
N PHE A 240 -12.25 -2.31 19.63
CA PHE A 240 -11.63 -1.79 20.86
C PHE A 240 -11.21 -0.32 20.77
N ASN A 241 -10.89 0.19 19.58
CA ASN A 241 -10.32 1.54 19.44
C ASN A 241 -11.34 2.68 19.34
N LEU A 242 -12.66 2.44 19.45
CA LEU A 242 -13.78 3.43 19.48
C LEU A 242 -13.81 4.53 18.39
N MET A 243 -12.80 4.63 17.54
CA MET A 243 -12.60 5.70 16.56
C MET A 243 -12.34 5.16 15.14
N LEU A 244 -12.17 3.84 14.96
CA LEU A 244 -11.82 3.26 13.67
C LEU A 244 -12.97 2.40 13.16
N ASN A 245 -13.73 2.96 12.21
CA ASN A 245 -14.73 2.24 11.43
C ASN A 245 -14.11 0.96 10.86
N CYS A 246 -14.72 -0.18 11.18
CA CYS A 246 -14.26 -1.49 10.70
C CYS A 246 -14.40 -1.54 9.17
N ARG A 247 -13.31 -1.25 8.45
CA ARG A 247 -13.28 -1.10 6.99
C ARG A 247 -12.43 -2.17 6.33
N CYS A 248 -12.81 -2.55 5.11
CA CYS A 248 -11.98 -3.42 4.28
C CYS A 248 -10.63 -2.75 3.98
N PRO A 249 -9.48 -3.39 4.25
CA PRO A 249 -8.15 -2.82 3.95
C PRO A 249 -7.92 -2.49 2.47
N LEU A 250 -8.59 -3.19 1.56
CA LEU A 250 -8.39 -3.05 0.11
C LEU A 250 -9.30 -1.99 -0.52
N CYS A 251 -10.61 -2.07 -0.31
CA CYS A 251 -11.56 -1.14 -0.93
C CYS A 251 -12.18 -0.10 0.01
N ARG A 252 -11.84 -0.14 1.30
CA ARG A 252 -12.38 0.77 2.33
C ARG A 252 -13.90 0.70 2.54
N LEU A 253 -14.57 -0.34 2.04
CA LEU A 253 -15.99 -0.59 2.35
C LEU A 253 -16.19 -0.63 3.86
N ASP A 254 -17.18 0.12 4.35
CA ASP A 254 -17.58 0.13 5.75
C ASP A 254 -18.37 -1.13 6.09
N LEU A 255 -17.78 -2.00 6.90
CA LEU A 255 -18.37 -3.30 7.23
C LEU A 255 -19.53 -3.15 8.22
N TRP A 256 -19.57 -2.07 9.00
CA TRP A 256 -20.68 -1.81 9.91
C TRP A 256 -21.92 -1.36 9.13
N GLU A 257 -21.72 -0.48 8.16
CA GLU A 257 -22.78 -0.06 7.26
C GLU A 257 -23.31 -1.26 6.44
N ALA A 258 -22.40 -2.08 5.91
CA ALA A 258 -22.77 -3.30 5.21
C ALA A 258 -23.56 -4.29 6.10
N LEU A 259 -23.21 -4.40 7.38
CA LEU A 259 -23.97 -5.21 8.35
C LEU A 259 -25.40 -4.70 8.48
N ASN A 260 -25.57 -3.40 8.69
CA ASN A 260 -26.88 -2.78 8.87
C ASN A 260 -27.74 -2.92 7.60
N GLN A 261 -27.15 -2.78 6.41
CA GLN A 261 -27.84 -2.97 5.13
C GLN A 261 -28.27 -4.43 4.91
N ALA A 262 -27.46 -5.41 5.33
CA ALA A 262 -27.83 -6.82 5.21
C ALA A 262 -29.06 -7.18 6.08
N HIS A 263 -29.19 -6.54 7.25
CA HIS A 263 -30.35 -6.73 8.13
C HIS A 263 -31.63 -6.13 7.54
N THR A 264 -31.58 -4.92 6.97
CA THR A 264 -32.77 -4.28 6.37
C THR A 264 -33.31 -5.06 5.17
N TRP A 265 -32.40 -5.65 4.37
CA TRP A 265 -32.77 -6.51 3.24
C TRP A 265 -33.54 -7.76 3.67
N ASN A 266 -33.08 -8.46 4.71
CA ASN A 266 -33.72 -9.69 5.19
C ASN A 266 -35.14 -9.42 5.75
N SER A 267 -35.34 -8.32 6.47
CA SER A 267 -36.65 -7.96 7.04
C SER A 267 -37.72 -7.67 5.99
N SER A 268 -37.31 -7.15 4.81
CA SER A 268 -38.23 -6.86 3.70
C SER A 268 -38.66 -8.10 2.92
N ARG A 269 -37.93 -9.21 3.08
CA ARG A 269 -38.20 -10.47 2.37
C ARG A 269 -39.20 -11.35 3.11
N THR A 270 -39.17 -11.33 4.43
CA THR A 270 -40.08 -12.09 5.31
C THR A 270 -41.49 -11.50 5.36
N SER A 271 -41.69 -10.21 5.05
CA SER A 271 -43.01 -9.57 5.07
C SER A 271 -43.82 -9.73 3.77
N ARG A 272 -43.24 -10.33 2.73
CA ARG A 272 -43.91 -10.59 1.44
C ARG A 272 -44.22 -12.07 1.20
N SER A 273 -43.97 -12.93 2.20
CA SER A 273 -44.38 -14.35 2.21
C SER A 273 -45.59 -14.51 3.10
#